data_AF-A0A931BZV7-F1
#
_entry.id   AF-A0A931BZV7-F1
#
_cell.length_a   1.000
_cell.length_b   1.000
_cell.length_c   1.000
_cell.angle_alpha   90.00
_cell.angle_beta   90.00
_cell.angle_gamma   90.00
#
_symmetry.space_group_name_H-M   'P 1'
#
loop_
_entity.id
_entity.type
_entity.pdbx_description
1 polymer ?
#
loop_
_entity_poly.entity_id
_entity_poly.type
_entity_poly.pdbx_seq_one_letter_code
_entity_poly.pdbx_strand_id
1 'polypeptide(L)'
;MNSIKYIIIIVGVLFLYSCSKGIITNMSSGSKAETNKYEKIIEEYLEQKRIEPTVTVNNISQERISFLDVELIWEHTPEGGLEFIINGNKVNTSKAVTLNDVWDTDKDSVNFVNYLQQVKYYNFGEYELLGLLLTSSPCTGLGCGVNYQLIYDITNKKTNYFGRFGTGYDLDLYRFSNSDEVDYLSKTFHGRNEMLVDTTEFVIYRRQDNGQFKLVRNSRGNKYYFRHIYSWETDTIPDRFEEDWIEKINNSR
;
A
#
# COMPACT_ATOMS: atom_id res chain seq x y z
N MET A 1 53.82 -66.17 1.65
CA MET A 1 53.54 -67.35 0.81
C MET A 1 52.11 -67.79 1.08
N ASN A 2 51.28 -67.68 0.03
CA ASN A 2 50.12 -68.51 -0.36
C ASN A 2 49.04 -68.80 0.71
N SER A 3 47.75 -68.52 0.51
CA SER A 3 46.96 -68.62 -0.72
C SER A 3 45.66 -67.82 -0.63
N ILE A 4 45.29 -67.25 -1.78
CA ILE A 4 43.94 -66.80 -2.14
C ILE A 4 43.05 -68.05 -2.33
N LYS A 5 41.82 -68.03 -1.80
CA LYS A 5 40.69 -68.82 -2.34
C LYS A 5 39.40 -67.98 -2.37
N TYR A 6 38.96 -67.79 -3.61
CA TYR A 6 37.73 -67.30 -4.23
C TYR A 6 36.42 -67.14 -3.42
N ILE A 7 35.83 -65.94 -3.61
CA ILE A 7 34.48 -65.59 -4.12
C ILE A 7 33.25 -66.32 -3.55
N ILE A 8 32.30 -65.53 -3.00
CA ILE A 8 30.88 -65.50 -3.43
C ILE A 8 30.34 -64.08 -3.16
N ILE A 9 29.81 -63.47 -4.22
CA ILE A 9 29.02 -62.23 -4.21
C ILE A 9 27.59 -62.63 -3.86
N ILE A 10 27.03 -62.05 -2.78
CA ILE A 10 25.58 -61.93 -2.62
C ILE A 10 25.28 -60.48 -2.24
N VAL A 11 24.72 -59.77 -3.22
CA VAL A 11 24.06 -58.49 -3.07
C VAL A 11 22.72 -58.77 -2.37
N GLY A 12 22.58 -58.24 -1.15
CA GLY A 12 21.32 -58.23 -0.41
C GLY A 12 21.08 -56.82 0.13
N VAL A 13 20.45 -55.97 -0.68
CA VAL A 13 19.97 -54.65 -0.26
C VAL A 13 18.81 -54.87 0.72
N LEU A 14 19.10 -54.74 2.01
CA LEU A 14 18.08 -54.65 3.05
C LEU A 14 17.53 -53.22 3.07
N PHE A 15 16.39 -53.02 2.43
CA PHE A 15 15.50 -51.90 2.71
C PHE A 15 15.01 -52.02 4.16
N LEU A 16 15.64 -51.28 5.07
CA LEU A 16 15.08 -51.01 6.38
C LEU A 16 13.90 -50.05 6.21
N TYR A 17 12.70 -50.61 6.05
CA TYR A 17 11.46 -49.92 6.37
C TYR A 17 11.46 -49.67 7.88
N SER A 18 12.00 -48.52 8.29
CA SER A 18 11.78 -47.98 9.61
C SER A 18 10.35 -47.46 9.68
N CYS A 19 9.47 -48.27 10.28
CA CYS A 19 8.20 -47.81 10.83
C CYS A 19 8.50 -46.96 12.07
N SER A 20 8.79 -45.67 11.90
CA SER A 20 8.54 -44.71 12.97
C SER A 20 7.04 -44.39 12.95
N LYS A 21 6.32 -44.87 13.96
CA LYS A 21 4.99 -44.35 14.28
C LYS A 21 5.19 -42.87 14.62
N GLY A 22 4.95 -42.01 13.64
CA GLY A 22 4.84 -40.58 13.85
C GLY A 22 3.75 -40.34 14.88
N ILE A 23 4.17 -39.85 16.05
CA ILE A 23 3.27 -39.17 16.96
C ILE A 23 2.75 -37.98 16.16
N ILE A 24 1.49 -38.06 15.74
CA ILE A 24 0.75 -36.90 15.27
C ILE A 24 0.55 -36.04 16.51
N THR A 25 1.52 -35.18 16.81
CA THR A 25 1.23 -33.96 17.55
C THR A 25 0.30 -33.18 16.65
N ASN A 26 -1.00 -33.26 16.95
CA ASN A 26 -1.94 -32.22 16.56
C ASN A 26 -1.36 -30.92 17.11
N MET A 27 -0.56 -30.22 16.29
CA MET A 27 -0.44 -28.79 16.39
C MET A 27 -1.86 -28.28 16.20
N SER A 28 -2.52 -28.07 17.33
CA SER A 28 -3.66 -27.18 17.44
C SER A 28 -3.36 -25.98 16.56
N SER A 29 -4.04 -25.92 15.42
CA SER A 29 -4.19 -24.70 14.67
C SER A 29 -4.79 -23.68 15.63
N GLY A 30 -3.93 -22.86 16.23
CA GLY A 30 -4.34 -21.62 16.87
C GLY A 30 -5.21 -20.89 15.86
N SER A 31 -6.42 -20.57 16.29
CA SER A 31 -7.46 -20.06 15.42
C SER A 31 -7.01 -18.75 14.78
N LYS A 32 -6.88 -18.72 13.45
CA LYS A 32 -6.80 -17.52 12.59
C LYS A 32 -8.04 -16.59 12.67
N ALA A 33 -8.76 -16.61 13.80
CA ALA A 33 -10.13 -16.11 13.89
C ALA A 33 -10.24 -14.64 14.36
N GLU A 34 -9.16 -14.00 14.83
CA GLU A 34 -9.25 -12.63 15.38
C GLU A 34 -8.57 -11.52 14.56
N THR A 35 -7.55 -11.82 13.74
CA THR A 35 -6.83 -10.81 12.91
C THR A 35 -7.73 -10.15 11.86
N ASN A 36 -8.82 -10.82 11.45
CA ASN A 36 -9.71 -10.34 10.38
C ASN A 36 -10.75 -9.31 10.83
N LYS A 37 -10.90 -9.04 12.14
CA LYS A 37 -12.03 -8.22 12.60
C LYS A 37 -11.82 -6.73 12.28
N TYR A 38 -10.67 -6.16 12.61
CA TYR A 38 -10.45 -4.72 12.41
C TYR A 38 -10.13 -4.38 10.96
N GLU A 39 -9.41 -5.25 10.23
CA GLU A 39 -9.21 -5.10 8.79
C GLU A 39 -10.56 -4.96 8.08
N LYS A 40 -11.51 -5.87 8.36
CA LYS A 40 -12.85 -5.81 7.79
C LYS A 40 -13.64 -4.57 8.20
N ILE A 41 -13.57 -4.16 9.48
CA ILE A 41 -14.23 -2.92 9.95
C ILE A 41 -13.68 -1.69 9.19
N ILE A 42 -12.36 -1.64 8.99
CA ILE A 42 -11.71 -0.57 8.23
C ILE A 42 -12.16 -0.61 6.78
N GLU A 43 -12.12 -1.77 6.13
CA GLU A 43 -12.58 -1.94 4.74
C GLU A 43 -14.03 -1.49 4.55
N GLU A 44 -14.95 -1.98 5.38
CA GLU A 44 -16.38 -1.62 5.32
C GLU A 44 -16.59 -0.12 5.57
N TYR A 45 -15.83 0.49 6.49
CA TYR A 45 -15.88 1.92 6.75
C TYR A 45 -15.36 2.73 5.57
N LEU A 46 -14.21 2.37 5.00
CA LEU A 46 -13.61 3.08 3.88
C LEU A 46 -14.46 2.97 2.61
N GLU A 47 -15.07 1.82 2.36
CA GLU A 47 -15.98 1.61 1.22
C GLU A 47 -17.16 2.58 1.25
N GLN A 48 -17.76 2.81 2.41
CA GLN A 48 -18.88 3.76 2.59
C GLN A 48 -18.50 5.21 2.32
N LYS A 49 -17.20 5.53 2.40
CA LYS A 49 -16.66 6.88 2.29
C LYS A 49 -15.98 7.12 0.96
N ARG A 50 -15.78 6.06 0.15
CA ARG A 50 -15.06 6.13 -1.12
C ARG A 50 -15.83 7.00 -2.11
N ILE A 51 -15.07 7.85 -2.80
CA ILE A 51 -15.53 8.56 -4.00
C ILE A 51 -15.28 7.63 -5.18
N GLU A 52 -16.32 7.25 -5.91
CA GLU A 52 -16.18 6.44 -7.12
C GLU A 52 -15.48 7.25 -8.23
N PRO A 53 -14.41 6.70 -8.85
CA PRO A 53 -13.78 7.34 -10.00
C PRO A 53 -14.70 7.29 -11.21
N THR A 54 -14.72 8.38 -11.99
CA THR A 54 -15.44 8.45 -13.26
C THR A 54 -14.83 7.53 -14.31
N VAL A 55 -13.49 7.43 -14.33
CA VAL A 55 -12.75 6.52 -15.23
C VAL A 55 -11.64 5.84 -14.44
N THR A 56 -11.46 4.54 -14.66
CA THR A 56 -10.29 3.79 -14.18
C THR A 56 -9.64 3.08 -15.36
N VAL A 57 -8.32 3.29 -15.54
CA VAL A 57 -7.50 2.59 -16.53
C VAL A 57 -6.43 1.80 -15.80
N ASN A 58 -6.34 0.50 -16.07
CA ASN A 58 -5.43 -0.43 -15.41
C ASN A 58 -4.40 -1.00 -16.39
N ASN A 59 -3.28 -1.50 -15.87
CA ASN A 59 -2.28 -2.29 -16.62
C ASN A 59 -1.81 -1.58 -17.89
N ILE A 60 -1.43 -0.33 -17.71
CA ILE A 60 -1.08 0.56 -18.80
C ILE A 60 0.24 0.11 -19.41
N SER A 61 0.24 -0.09 -20.72
CA SER A 61 1.39 -0.58 -21.50
C SER A 61 1.86 0.40 -22.57
N GLN A 62 1.10 1.46 -22.82
CA GLN A 62 1.40 2.50 -23.81
C GLN A 62 1.71 3.78 -23.06
N GLU A 63 2.70 4.56 -23.49
CA GLU A 63 3.15 5.83 -22.88
C GLU A 63 2.21 7.03 -23.14
N ARG A 64 1.01 6.76 -23.64
CA ARG A 64 -0.02 7.75 -23.93
C ARG A 64 -1.38 7.17 -23.66
N ILE A 65 -2.22 7.96 -23.00
CA ILE A 65 -3.63 7.67 -22.79
C ILE A 65 -4.41 8.94 -23.08
N SER A 66 -5.55 8.80 -23.75
CA SER A 66 -6.51 9.87 -23.93
C SER A 66 -7.89 9.35 -23.56
N PHE A 67 -8.59 10.06 -22.68
CA PHE A 67 -9.97 9.78 -22.32
C PHE A 67 -10.66 11.09 -21.92
N LEU A 68 -11.94 11.24 -22.28
CA LEU A 68 -12.67 12.50 -22.09
C LEU A 68 -11.84 13.68 -22.62
N ASP A 69 -11.62 14.71 -21.80
CA ASP A 69 -10.80 15.88 -22.11
C ASP A 69 -9.39 15.81 -21.48
N VAL A 70 -8.95 14.60 -21.09
CA VAL A 70 -7.64 14.35 -20.51
C VAL A 70 -6.73 13.66 -21.53
N GLU A 71 -5.62 14.31 -21.84
CA GLU A 71 -4.45 13.72 -22.48
C GLU A 71 -3.32 13.56 -21.45
N LEU A 72 -2.87 12.32 -21.29
CA LEU A 72 -1.77 11.94 -20.43
C LEU A 72 -0.69 11.27 -21.28
N ILE A 73 0.50 11.85 -21.29
CA ILE A 73 1.71 11.28 -21.89
C ILE A 73 2.78 11.20 -20.79
N TRP A 74 3.68 10.21 -20.84
CA TRP A 74 4.84 10.20 -19.96
C TRP A 74 6.08 9.62 -20.59
N GLU A 75 7.22 10.02 -20.04
CA GLU A 75 8.52 9.55 -20.46
C GLU A 75 9.45 9.39 -19.25
N HIS A 76 10.50 8.58 -19.41
CA HIS A 76 11.55 8.46 -18.42
C HIS A 76 12.44 9.70 -18.42
N THR A 77 12.78 10.16 -17.22
CA THR A 77 13.68 11.31 -17.06
C THR A 77 15.14 10.85 -17.03
N PRO A 78 16.10 11.68 -17.50
CA PRO A 78 17.52 11.36 -17.41
C PRO A 78 18.03 11.22 -15.96
N GLU A 79 17.42 11.94 -15.01
CA GLU A 79 17.82 11.93 -13.59
C GLU A 79 17.17 10.79 -12.78
N GLY A 80 16.33 9.97 -13.41
CA GLY A 80 15.52 8.94 -12.75
C GLY A 80 14.13 9.46 -12.38
N GLY A 81 13.10 8.63 -12.59
CA GLY A 81 11.70 8.99 -12.40
C GLY A 81 10.95 9.14 -13.73
N LEU A 82 9.75 9.71 -13.64
CA LEU A 82 8.87 9.97 -14.77
C LEU A 82 8.57 11.47 -14.90
N GLU A 83 8.47 11.93 -16.16
CA GLU A 83 7.85 13.19 -16.50
C GLU A 83 6.51 12.89 -17.18
N PHE A 84 5.43 13.42 -16.59
CA PHE A 84 4.09 13.37 -17.15
C PHE A 84 3.76 14.70 -17.82
N ILE A 85 3.09 14.64 -18.96
CA ILE A 85 2.47 15.77 -19.64
C ILE A 85 0.96 15.56 -19.57
N ILE A 86 0.29 16.37 -18.76
CA ILE A 86 -1.16 16.31 -18.51
C ILE A 86 -1.79 17.56 -19.11
N ASN A 87 -2.54 17.39 -20.21
CA ASN A 87 -3.13 18.51 -20.95
C ASN A 87 -2.09 19.61 -21.26
N GLY A 88 -0.90 19.19 -21.68
CA GLY A 88 0.24 20.08 -21.97
C GLY A 88 1.03 20.58 -20.75
N ASN A 89 0.61 20.28 -19.52
CA ASN A 89 1.32 20.70 -18.30
C ASN A 89 2.28 19.61 -17.83
N LYS A 90 3.53 19.98 -17.55
CA LYS A 90 4.57 19.07 -17.09
C LYS A 90 4.48 18.82 -15.59
N VAL A 91 4.62 17.56 -15.19
CA VAL A 91 4.69 17.09 -13.81
C VAL A 91 5.81 16.06 -13.71
N ASN A 92 6.75 16.26 -12.79
CA ASN A 92 7.98 15.47 -12.71
C ASN A 92 8.15 14.83 -11.33
N THR A 93 8.57 13.56 -11.30
CA THR A 93 8.77 12.80 -10.05
C THR A 93 10.22 12.78 -9.53
N SER A 94 11.21 13.15 -10.35
CA SER A 94 12.65 13.04 -10.07
C SER A 94 13.13 13.82 -8.84
N LYS A 95 12.43 14.89 -8.47
CA LYS A 95 12.71 15.69 -7.26
C LYS A 95 11.55 15.73 -6.27
N ALA A 96 10.54 14.89 -6.49
CA ALA A 96 9.35 14.85 -5.66
C ALA A 96 9.62 14.05 -4.38
N VAL A 97 9.01 14.52 -3.29
CA VAL A 97 9.03 13.87 -1.98
C VAL A 97 7.60 13.72 -1.50
N THR A 98 7.30 12.62 -0.81
CA THR A 98 5.96 12.35 -0.30
C THR A 98 5.51 13.36 0.76
N LEU A 99 4.20 13.60 0.80
CA LEU A 99 3.58 14.42 1.82
C LEU A 99 3.50 13.67 3.16
N ASN A 100 3.24 12.36 3.12
CA ASN A 100 3.21 11.47 4.27
C ASN A 100 4.52 10.71 4.48
N ASP A 101 4.68 10.18 5.69
CA ASP A 101 5.71 9.20 6.02
C ASP A 101 5.31 7.86 5.39
N VAL A 102 6.23 7.21 4.70
CA VAL A 102 5.98 5.96 3.94
C VAL A 102 6.24 4.74 4.83
N TRP A 103 7.35 4.79 5.57
CA TRP A 103 7.77 3.81 6.56
C TRP A 103 8.19 4.56 7.83
N ASP A 104 7.65 4.17 8.98
CA ASP A 104 7.96 4.75 10.29
C ASP A 104 7.76 6.27 10.31
N THR A 105 8.85 7.04 10.32
CA THR A 105 8.83 8.51 10.39
C THR A 105 9.45 9.16 9.16
N ASP A 106 9.68 8.37 8.11
CA ASP A 106 10.45 8.81 6.95
C ASP A 106 9.54 9.04 5.74
N LYS A 107 9.68 10.23 5.17
CA LYS A 107 9.21 10.56 3.84
C LYS A 107 10.14 9.96 2.81
N ASP A 108 9.59 9.71 1.63
CA ASP A 108 10.35 9.03 0.59
C ASP A 108 10.45 9.87 -0.68
N SER A 109 11.51 9.61 -1.43
CA SER A 109 11.75 10.18 -2.75
C SER A 109 10.97 9.40 -3.80
N VAL A 110 10.28 10.11 -4.70
CA VAL A 110 9.49 9.49 -5.78
C VAL A 110 10.33 9.29 -7.06
N ASN A 111 11.64 9.48 -6.99
CA ASN A 111 12.53 9.50 -8.15
C ASN A 111 12.88 8.13 -8.73
N PHE A 112 12.52 7.02 -8.07
CA PHE A 112 12.82 5.68 -8.58
C PHE A 112 11.63 4.99 -9.24
N VAL A 113 10.47 5.66 -9.31
CA VAL A 113 9.32 5.17 -10.06
C VAL A 113 9.62 5.17 -11.55
N ASN A 114 9.20 4.13 -12.24
CA ASN A 114 9.42 3.99 -13.68
C ASN A 114 8.23 3.32 -14.38
N TYR A 115 7.15 3.03 -13.64
CA TYR A 115 5.98 2.37 -14.19
C TYR A 115 4.69 3.04 -13.70
N LEU A 116 3.79 3.36 -14.65
CA LEU A 116 2.43 3.81 -14.37
C LEU A 116 1.50 2.60 -14.40
N GLN A 117 1.00 2.19 -13.24
CA GLN A 117 0.20 0.97 -13.11
C GLN A 117 -1.30 1.23 -13.34
N GLN A 118 -1.80 2.34 -12.80
CA GLN A 118 -3.22 2.68 -12.85
C GLN A 118 -3.42 4.19 -12.93
N VAL A 119 -4.44 4.60 -13.67
CA VAL A 119 -4.97 5.95 -13.69
C VAL A 119 -6.40 5.91 -13.21
N LYS A 120 -6.75 6.80 -12.28
CA LYS A 120 -8.13 7.09 -11.90
C LYS A 120 -8.41 8.55 -12.15
N TYR A 121 -9.49 8.83 -12.86
CA TYR A 121 -9.98 10.18 -13.05
C TYR A 121 -11.27 10.37 -12.26
N TYR A 122 -11.32 11.47 -11.52
CA TYR A 122 -12.44 11.84 -10.68
C TYR A 122 -12.97 13.18 -11.16
N ASN A 123 -14.24 13.19 -11.55
CA ASN A 123 -15.00 14.41 -11.83
C ASN A 123 -16.19 14.47 -10.89
N PHE A 124 -16.16 15.43 -9.96
CA PHE A 124 -17.29 15.63 -9.04
C PHE A 124 -17.42 17.11 -8.68
N GLY A 125 -18.60 17.67 -8.94
CA GLY A 125 -18.86 19.10 -8.73
C GLY A 125 -17.96 19.96 -9.64
N GLU A 126 -17.15 20.80 -9.01
CA GLU A 126 -16.22 21.72 -9.70
C GLU A 126 -14.78 21.20 -9.74
N TYR A 127 -14.53 19.97 -9.28
CA TYR A 127 -13.19 19.43 -9.14
C TYR A 127 -12.91 18.31 -10.14
N GLU A 128 -11.79 18.46 -10.84
CA GLU A 128 -11.23 17.43 -11.72
C GLU A 128 -9.87 16.99 -11.19
N LEU A 129 -9.80 15.73 -10.75
CA LEU A 129 -8.59 15.15 -10.16
C LEU A 129 -8.15 13.93 -10.96
N LEU A 130 -6.84 13.80 -11.15
CA LEU A 130 -6.21 12.65 -11.74
C LEU A 130 -5.32 11.97 -10.69
N GLY A 131 -5.68 10.74 -10.32
CA GLY A 131 -4.86 9.85 -9.52
C GLY A 131 -4.01 8.95 -10.41
N LEU A 132 -2.69 8.95 -10.22
CA LEU A 132 -1.74 8.03 -10.85
C LEU A 132 -1.12 7.13 -9.78
N LEU A 133 -1.29 5.82 -9.94
CA LEU A 133 -0.58 4.83 -9.13
C LEU A 133 0.73 4.47 -9.83
N LEU A 134 1.84 4.83 -9.19
CA LEU A 134 3.19 4.68 -9.71
C LEU A 134 3.91 3.59 -8.93
N THR A 135 4.62 2.74 -9.65
CA THR A 135 5.47 1.69 -9.09
C THR A 135 6.81 1.63 -9.81
N SER A 136 7.66 0.72 -9.36
CA SER A 136 8.93 0.42 -9.98
C SER A 136 8.91 -1.00 -10.51
N SER A 137 9.24 -1.17 -11.78
CA SER A 137 9.31 -2.46 -12.45
C SER A 137 10.46 -2.47 -13.47
N PRO A 138 11.34 -3.50 -13.46
CA PRO A 138 11.45 -4.51 -12.41
C PRO A 138 11.89 -3.88 -11.08
N CYS A 139 11.49 -4.47 -9.96
CA CYS A 139 11.97 -4.09 -8.63
C CYS A 139 12.65 -5.28 -7.95
N THR A 140 13.52 -5.01 -6.98
CA THR A 140 14.10 -6.03 -6.10
C THR A 140 14.22 -5.50 -4.67
N GLY A 141 14.28 -6.41 -3.70
CA GLY A 141 14.43 -6.07 -2.27
C GLY A 141 13.22 -5.33 -1.68
N LEU A 142 13.46 -4.55 -0.63
CA LEU A 142 12.40 -3.82 0.08
C LEU A 142 11.73 -2.75 -0.79
N GLY A 143 12.42 -2.23 -1.82
CA GLY A 143 11.85 -1.26 -2.75
C GLY A 143 10.61 -1.77 -3.51
N CYS A 144 10.45 -3.09 -3.65
CA CYS A 144 9.23 -3.68 -4.22
C CYS A 144 7.98 -3.50 -3.34
N GLY A 145 8.17 -3.31 -2.04
CA GLY A 145 7.07 -3.08 -1.10
C GLY A 145 6.51 -1.66 -1.18
N VAL A 146 7.17 -0.76 -1.91
CA VAL A 146 6.78 0.66 -2.00
C VAL A 146 6.01 0.93 -3.28
N ASN A 147 4.93 1.70 -3.16
CA ASN A 147 4.23 2.30 -4.28
C ASN A 147 3.88 3.76 -3.98
N TYR A 148 3.65 4.55 -5.02
CA TYR A 148 3.40 5.97 -4.91
C TYR A 148 2.09 6.36 -5.56
N GLN A 149 1.45 7.36 -4.97
CA GLN A 149 0.25 7.96 -5.49
C GLN A 149 0.54 9.42 -5.82
N LEU A 150 0.34 9.77 -7.09
CA LEU A 150 0.34 11.15 -7.54
C LEU A 150 -1.12 11.57 -7.72
N ILE A 151 -1.57 12.57 -6.96
CA ILE A 151 -2.87 13.21 -7.14
C ILE A 151 -2.64 14.58 -7.76
N TYR A 152 -3.08 14.73 -9.02
CA TYR A 152 -3.00 15.96 -9.78
C TYR A 152 -4.36 16.65 -9.83
N ASP A 153 -4.41 17.89 -9.35
CA ASP A 153 -5.55 18.78 -9.52
C ASP A 153 -5.43 19.46 -10.88
N ILE A 154 -6.32 19.07 -11.82
CA ILE A 154 -6.27 19.53 -13.21
C ILE A 154 -6.53 21.04 -13.29
N THR A 155 -7.50 21.52 -12.53
CA THR A 155 -7.93 22.93 -12.51
C THR A 155 -6.82 23.85 -12.01
N ASN A 156 -6.19 23.50 -10.89
CA ASN A 156 -5.17 24.32 -10.21
C ASN A 156 -3.74 23.98 -10.62
N LYS A 157 -3.57 22.92 -11.43
CA LYS A 157 -2.29 22.41 -11.89
C LYS A 157 -1.34 22.10 -10.74
N LYS A 158 -1.87 21.49 -9.67
CA LYS A 158 -1.10 21.13 -8.48
C LYS A 158 -0.93 19.64 -8.38
N THR A 159 0.28 19.25 -7.99
CA THR A 159 0.66 17.87 -7.80
C THR A 159 0.88 17.59 -6.33
N ASN A 160 0.35 16.47 -5.86
CA ASN A 160 0.48 15.98 -4.50
C ASN A 160 1.00 14.55 -4.56
N TYR A 161 2.07 14.26 -3.83
CA TYR A 161 2.73 12.96 -3.83
C TYR A 161 2.53 12.27 -2.49
N PHE A 162 2.15 11.00 -2.53
CA PHE A 162 2.05 10.13 -1.37
C PHE A 162 2.77 8.82 -1.67
N GLY A 163 3.16 8.12 -0.61
CA GLY A 163 3.79 6.80 -0.73
C GLY A 163 3.24 5.86 0.31
N ARG A 164 3.36 4.56 0.04
CA ARG A 164 2.91 3.49 0.91
C ARG A 164 3.92 2.35 0.85
N PHE A 165 4.19 1.76 2.00
CA PHE A 165 4.95 0.52 2.09
C PHE A 165 4.05 -0.61 2.62
N GLY A 166 3.99 -1.74 1.92
CA GLY A 166 3.40 -2.98 2.44
C GLY A 166 1.91 -2.94 2.82
N THR A 167 1.17 -1.89 2.44
CA THR A 167 -0.21 -1.59 2.90
C THR A 167 -1.22 -1.51 1.76
N GLY A 168 -0.94 -2.24 0.67
CA GLY A 168 -1.76 -2.27 -0.54
C GLY A 168 -1.34 -1.25 -1.60
N TYR A 169 -2.07 -1.27 -2.72
CA TYR A 169 -1.83 -0.45 -3.92
C TYR A 169 -3.02 0.46 -4.25
N ASP A 170 -3.97 0.61 -3.33
CA ASP A 170 -5.15 1.42 -3.55
C ASP A 170 -4.81 2.92 -3.66
N LEU A 171 -5.44 3.58 -4.63
CA LEU A 171 -5.42 5.02 -4.84
C LEU A 171 -6.87 5.50 -4.85
N ASP A 172 -7.46 5.64 -3.68
CA ASP A 172 -8.84 6.06 -3.52
C ASP A 172 -8.92 7.42 -2.84
N LEU A 173 -9.92 8.20 -3.26
CA LEU A 173 -10.32 9.44 -2.62
C LEU A 173 -11.59 9.20 -1.81
N TYR A 174 -11.78 9.99 -0.76
CA TYR A 174 -12.83 9.78 0.23
C TYR A 174 -13.54 11.10 0.58
N ARG A 175 -14.73 10.96 1.18
CA ARG A 175 -15.45 12.02 1.90
C ARG A 175 -15.74 11.55 3.31
N PHE A 176 -14.92 11.93 4.28
CA PHE A 176 -15.10 11.45 5.65
C PHE A 176 -16.08 12.29 6.47
N SER A 177 -16.11 13.61 6.28
CA SER A 177 -17.05 14.51 6.94
C SER A 177 -18.33 14.73 6.13
N ASN A 178 -19.36 15.29 6.76
CA ASN A 178 -20.55 15.83 6.06
C ASN A 178 -20.24 17.08 5.20
N SER A 179 -18.97 17.31 4.86
CA SER A 179 -18.54 18.36 3.96
C SER A 179 -18.33 17.79 2.55
N ASP A 180 -18.48 18.63 1.54
CA ASP A 180 -18.17 18.27 0.14
C ASP A 180 -16.66 18.23 -0.15
N GLU A 181 -15.84 18.15 0.90
CA GLU A 181 -14.38 18.18 0.81
C GLU A 181 -13.82 16.83 0.37
N VAL A 182 -12.67 16.90 -0.29
CA VAL A 182 -12.00 15.73 -0.87
C VAL A 182 -10.84 15.35 0.01
N ASP A 183 -10.88 14.12 0.49
CA ASP A 183 -9.87 13.58 1.37
C ASP A 183 -9.09 12.47 0.67
N TYR A 184 -7.79 12.42 0.97
CA TYR A 184 -6.93 11.28 0.70
C TYR A 184 -6.48 10.69 2.03
N LEU A 185 -6.57 9.37 2.13
CA LEU A 185 -6.13 8.64 3.29
C LEU A 185 -4.72 8.10 3.06
N SER A 186 -3.72 8.70 3.70
CA SER A 186 -2.37 8.13 3.66
C SER A 186 -2.28 6.94 4.59
N LYS A 187 -1.45 5.95 4.22
CA LYS A 187 -1.12 4.79 5.05
C LYS A 187 0.38 4.80 5.32
N THR A 188 0.76 4.76 6.59
CA THR A 188 2.15 4.64 7.04
C THR A 188 2.31 3.30 7.72
N PHE A 189 3.30 2.52 7.28
CA PHE A 189 3.64 1.26 7.93
C PHE A 189 4.73 1.50 8.96
N HIS A 190 4.47 1.08 10.20
CA HIS A 190 5.45 1.03 11.27
C HIS A 190 5.86 -0.43 11.45
N GLY A 191 7.09 -0.74 11.08
CA GLY A 191 7.59 -2.11 11.06
C GLY A 191 7.88 -2.66 12.44
N ARG A 192 7.85 -4.00 12.55
CA ARG A 192 8.23 -4.81 13.72
C ARG A 192 9.22 -4.12 14.67
N ASN A 193 8.69 -3.62 15.78
CA ASN A 193 9.52 -3.25 16.92
C ASN A 193 10.06 -4.51 17.62
N GLU A 194 10.85 -4.34 18.70
CA GLU A 194 11.39 -5.44 19.50
C GLU A 194 10.33 -6.41 20.07
N MET A 195 9.05 -6.00 20.06
CA MET A 195 7.91 -6.77 20.52
C MET A 195 7.14 -7.46 19.38
N LEU A 196 7.67 -7.48 18.14
CA LEU A 196 7.05 -8.10 16.97
C LEU A 196 5.67 -7.50 16.62
N VAL A 197 5.44 -6.25 16.99
CA VAL A 197 4.22 -5.50 16.70
C VAL A 197 4.41 -4.72 15.41
N ASP A 198 3.47 -4.89 14.49
CA ASP A 198 3.32 -4.06 13.31
C ASP A 198 2.17 -3.06 13.54
N THR A 199 2.25 -1.90 12.90
CA THR A 199 1.16 -0.93 12.93
C THR A 199 0.98 -0.28 11.57
N THR A 200 -0.26 -0.32 11.05
CA THR A 200 -0.65 0.53 9.93
C THR A 200 -1.37 1.75 10.46
N GLU A 201 -0.78 2.93 10.29
CA GLU A 201 -1.38 4.21 10.66
C GLU A 201 -2.04 4.85 9.44
N PHE A 202 -3.28 5.30 9.61
CA PHE A 202 -4.06 5.98 8.60
C PHE A 202 -4.24 7.45 8.99
N VAL A 203 -3.96 8.37 8.07
CA VAL A 203 -3.98 9.82 8.34
C VAL A 203 -4.67 10.59 7.20
N ILE A 204 -5.54 11.54 7.55
CA ILE A 204 -6.30 12.33 6.56
C ILE A 204 -5.47 13.48 6.03
N TYR A 205 -5.43 13.58 4.70
CA TYR A 205 -5.02 14.77 3.97
C TYR A 205 -6.21 15.30 3.18
N ARG A 206 -6.48 16.59 3.30
CA ARG A 206 -7.62 17.25 2.67
C ARG A 206 -7.19 18.22 1.58
N ARG A 207 -7.83 18.12 0.42
CA ARG A 207 -7.68 19.08 -0.67
C ARG A 207 -8.08 20.47 -0.20
N GLN A 208 -7.25 21.45 -0.51
CA GLN A 208 -7.50 22.88 -0.32
C GLN A 208 -7.93 23.52 -1.64
N ASP A 209 -8.51 24.71 -1.60
CA ASP A 209 -8.98 25.43 -2.80
C ASP A 209 -7.91 25.58 -3.88
N ASN A 210 -6.66 25.77 -3.46
CA ASN A 210 -5.51 25.89 -4.35
C ASN A 210 -5.04 24.56 -4.98
N GLY A 211 -5.74 23.45 -4.75
CA GLY A 211 -5.42 22.10 -5.24
C GLY A 211 -4.36 21.32 -4.46
N GLN A 212 -3.79 21.90 -3.38
CA GLN A 212 -2.87 21.18 -2.51
C GLN A 212 -3.62 20.33 -1.49
N PHE A 213 -3.10 19.16 -1.17
CA PHE A 213 -3.56 18.34 -0.06
C PHE A 213 -2.76 18.71 1.20
N LYS A 214 -3.46 18.92 2.32
CA LYS A 214 -2.85 19.26 3.61
C LYS A 214 -3.34 18.34 4.71
N LEU A 215 -2.44 18.03 5.64
CA LEU A 215 -2.75 17.26 6.84
C LEU A 215 -3.87 17.93 7.63
N VAL A 216 -4.93 17.16 7.92
CA VAL A 216 -6.04 17.64 8.75
C VAL A 216 -5.68 17.49 10.22
N ARG A 217 -5.92 18.55 11.00
CA ARG A 217 -5.66 18.58 12.43
C ARG A 217 -6.94 18.88 13.21
N ASN A 218 -7.07 18.27 14.38
CA ASN A 218 -8.14 18.57 15.31
C ASN A 218 -7.94 19.94 15.99
N SER A 219 -8.91 20.37 16.78
CA SER A 219 -8.88 21.67 17.50
C SER A 219 -7.70 21.83 18.47
N ARG A 220 -7.04 20.73 18.86
CA ARG A 220 -5.83 20.73 19.70
C ARG A 220 -4.53 20.78 18.88
N GLY A 221 -4.62 20.81 17.56
CA GLY A 221 -3.48 20.79 16.65
C GLY A 221 -2.91 19.40 16.37
N ASN A 222 -3.52 18.32 16.89
CA ASN A 222 -3.08 16.94 16.62
C ASN A 222 -3.65 16.44 15.29
N LYS A 223 -2.93 15.57 14.59
CA LYS A 223 -3.45 14.92 13.37
C LYS A 223 -4.64 14.02 13.72
N TYR A 224 -5.60 13.92 12.81
CA TYR A 224 -6.60 12.84 12.86
C TYR A 224 -5.96 11.54 12.38
N TYR A 225 -6.19 10.45 13.11
CA TYR A 225 -5.65 9.15 12.76
C TYR A 225 -6.54 8.00 13.25
N PHE A 226 -6.36 6.84 12.61
CA PHE A 226 -6.65 5.56 13.24
C PHE A 226 -5.52 4.57 12.92
N ARG A 227 -5.36 3.56 13.76
CA ARG A 227 -4.28 2.57 13.67
C ARG A 227 -4.83 1.17 13.79
N HIS A 228 -4.32 0.29 12.93
CA HIS A 228 -4.46 -1.15 13.06
C HIS A 228 -3.13 -1.69 13.59
N ILE A 229 -3.16 -2.29 14.78
CA ILE A 229 -1.98 -2.74 15.52
C ILE A 229 -2.09 -4.25 15.70
N TYR A 230 -1.20 -5.01 15.06
CA TYR A 230 -1.29 -6.47 14.98
C TYR A 230 0.10 -7.11 14.99
N SER A 231 0.16 -8.45 14.94
CA SER A 231 1.39 -9.20 14.71
C SER A 231 1.13 -10.31 13.71
N TRP A 232 1.98 -10.43 12.68
CA TRP A 232 1.94 -11.55 11.74
C TRP A 232 2.63 -12.82 12.28
N GLU A 233 3.47 -12.68 13.32
CA GLU A 233 4.33 -13.76 13.80
C GLU A 233 3.75 -14.50 15.00
N THR A 234 2.86 -13.86 15.76
CA THR A 234 2.27 -14.47 16.95
C THR A 234 0.85 -14.03 17.20
N ASP A 235 0.00 -15.01 17.53
CA ASP A 235 -1.38 -14.78 17.97
C ASP A 235 -1.45 -14.34 19.45
N THR A 236 -0.32 -14.29 20.17
CA THR A 236 -0.28 -13.84 21.57
C THR A 236 -0.44 -12.33 21.71
N ILE A 237 -0.23 -11.58 20.62
CA ILE A 237 -0.41 -10.14 20.58
C ILE A 237 -1.81 -9.91 19.99
N PRO A 238 -2.79 -9.49 20.81
CA PRO A 238 -4.14 -9.27 20.30
C PRO A 238 -4.14 -8.11 19.32
N ASP A 239 -4.95 -8.26 18.28
CA ASP A 239 -5.23 -7.18 17.35
C ASP A 239 -5.91 -6.00 18.09
N ARG A 240 -5.48 -4.78 17.80
CA ARG A 240 -5.96 -3.56 18.46
C ARG A 240 -6.22 -2.46 17.45
N PHE A 241 -7.26 -1.69 17.76
CA PHE A 241 -7.65 -0.51 17.01
C PHE A 241 -7.58 0.72 17.91
N GLU A 242 -6.82 1.73 17.48
CA GLU A 242 -6.71 3.02 18.17
C GLU A 242 -7.18 4.13 17.22
N GLU A 243 -7.99 5.07 17.72
CA GLU A 243 -8.50 6.18 16.89
C GLU A 243 -8.52 7.52 17.67
N ASP A 244 -8.03 8.59 17.03
CA ASP A 244 -8.42 9.98 17.28
C ASP A 244 -8.94 10.49 15.92
N TRP A 245 -10.16 10.08 15.60
CA TRP A 245 -10.75 10.22 14.28
C TRP A 245 -11.87 11.26 14.24
N ILE A 246 -12.22 11.73 13.04
CA ILE A 246 -13.24 12.79 12.86
C ILE A 246 -14.67 12.31 13.17
N GLU A 247 -14.90 11.01 13.08
CA GLU A 247 -16.13 10.33 13.49
C GLU A 247 -15.76 8.96 14.08
N LYS A 248 -16.72 8.17 14.53
CA LYS A 248 -16.41 6.88 15.14
C LYS A 248 -16.39 5.78 14.08
N ILE A 249 -15.28 5.05 13.94
CA ILE A 249 -15.15 3.95 12.98
C ILE A 249 -15.64 2.64 13.61
N ASN A 250 -15.11 2.31 14.78
CA ASN A 250 -15.40 1.04 15.43
C ASN A 250 -16.60 1.15 16.40
N ASN A 251 -17.75 0.59 16.01
CA ASN A 251 -18.96 0.57 16.83
C ASN A 251 -18.95 -0.49 17.95
N SER A 252 -17.91 -1.32 18.05
CA SER A 252 -17.76 -2.29 19.14
C SER A 252 -17.50 -1.55 20.45
N ARG A 253 -18.49 -1.52 21.35
CA ARG A 253 -18.27 -1.33 22.79
C ARG A 253 -18.07 -2.68 23.45
#